data_AF-Q5KZK8-F1
#
_entry.id   AF-Q5KZK8-F1
#
_cell.length_a   1.000
_cell.length_b   1.000
_cell.length_c   1.000
_cell.angle_alpha   90.00
_cell.angle_beta   90.00
_cell.angle_gamma   90.00
#
_symmetry.space_group_name_H-M   'P 1'
#
loop_
_entity.id
_entity.type
_entity.pdbx_description
1 polymer ?
#
loop_
_entity_poly.entity_id
_entity_poly.type
_entity_poly.pdbx_seq_one_letter_code
_entity_poly.pdbx_strand_id
1 'polypeptide(L)' 'MAMSILDELDRRDVLKLIGEMTDEELLGMFGLYVLESLKAKMAREGLGATRPQDAPRVH' A
#
# COMPACT_ATOMS: atom_id res chain seq x y z
N MET A 1 6.60 18.21 5.87
CA MET A 1 5.53 18.67 6.77
C MET A 1 4.69 17.49 7.25
N ALA A 2 3.90 16.79 6.41
CA ALA A 2 3.07 15.66 6.85
C ALA A 2 3.87 14.50 7.50
N MET A 3 5.03 14.14 6.96
CA MET A 3 5.88 13.07 7.53
C MET A 3 6.46 13.40 8.91
N SER A 4 6.74 14.67 9.24
CA SER A 4 7.33 15.00 10.56
C SER A 4 6.29 14.96 11.68
N ILE A 5 5.01 15.16 11.35
CA ILE A 5 3.92 14.99 12.30
C ILE A 5 3.75 13.50 12.64
N LEU A 6 3.94 12.60 11.67
CA LEU A 6 3.82 11.15 11.89
C LEU A 6 4.95 10.58 12.74
N ASP A 7 6.16 11.16 12.67
CA ASP A 7 7.31 10.75 13.50
C ASP A 7 7.13 11.09 14.99
N GLU A 8 6.28 12.05 15.32
CA GLU A 8 5.98 12.45 16.70
C GLU A 8 4.84 11.64 17.33
N LEU A 9 4.08 10.89 16.54
CA LEU A 9 2.95 10.10 17.02
C LEU A 9 3.43 8.77 17.61
N ASP A 10 3.03 8.51 18.85
CA ASP A 10 3.18 7.18 19.41
C ASP A 10 2.06 6.24 18.91
N ARG A 11 2.18 4.95 19.23
CA ARG A 11 1.18 3.95 18.84
C ARG A 11 -0.23 4.31 19.34
N ARG A 12 -0.36 4.92 20.51
CA ARG A 12 -1.66 5.27 21.10
C ARG A 12 -2.28 6.44 20.32
N ASP A 13 -1.48 7.42 19.91
CA ASP A 13 -1.95 8.55 19.14
C ASP A 13 -2.44 8.12 17.76
N VAL A 14 -1.72 7.21 17.09
CA VAL A 14 -2.17 6.63 15.81
C VAL A 14 -3.48 5.86 15.97
N LEU A 15 -3.61 5.03 17.01
CA LEU A 15 -4.86 4.30 17.25
C LEU A 15 -6.03 5.23 17.57
N LYS A 16 -5.77 6.36 18.24
CA LYS A 16 -6.79 7.37 18.50
C LYS A 16 -7.28 7.99 17.19
N LEU A 17 -6.38 8.39 16.31
CA LEU A 17 -6.73 8.94 14.99
C LEU A 17 -7.52 7.93 14.15
N ILE A 18 -7.13 6.66 14.15
CA ILE A 18 -7.88 5.60 13.45
C ILE A 18 -9.29 5.43 14.04
N GLY A 19 -9.43 5.54 15.37
CA GLY A 19 -10.73 5.45 16.03
C GLY A 19 -11.67 6.64 15.78
N GLU A 20 -11.14 7.76 15.29
CA GLU A 20 -11.90 8.97 14.92
C GLU A 20 -12.34 8.94 13.43
N MET A 21 -11.87 7.98 12.65
CA MET A 21 -12.23 7.83 11.23
C MET A 21 -13.67 7.37 11.06
N THR A 22 -14.32 7.85 10.00
CA THR A 22 -15.59 7.31 9.53
C THR A 22 -15.42 5.90 8.97
N ASP A 23 -16.52 5.14 8.85
CA ASP A 23 -16.50 3.80 8.26
C ASP A 23 -15.94 3.80 6.82
N GLU A 24 -16.28 4.83 6.03
CA GLU A 24 -15.78 4.98 4.65
C GLU A 24 -14.27 5.20 4.61
N GLU A 25 -13.75 6.07 5.47
CA GLU A 25 -12.32 6.34 5.58
C GLU A 25 -11.56 5.10 6.09
N LEU A 26 -12.13 4.39 7.07
CA LEU A 26 -11.53 3.18 7.62
C LEU A 26 -11.46 2.06 6.58
N LEU A 27 -12.54 1.85 5.81
CA LEU A 27 -12.54 0.93 4.67
C LEU A 27 -11.53 1.35 3.60
N GLY A 28 -11.44 2.65 3.31
CA GLY A 28 -10.47 3.20 2.37
C GLY A 28 -9.03 2.91 2.79
N MET A 29 -8.69 3.19 4.06
CA MET A 29 -7.38 2.91 4.63
C MET A 29 -7.03 1.42 4.58
N PHE A 30 -7.96 0.55 4.96
CA PHE A 30 -7.75 -0.89 4.92
C PHE A 30 -7.59 -1.40 3.47
N GLY A 31 -8.39 -0.89 2.53
CA GLY A 31 -8.29 -1.22 1.12
C GLY A 31 -6.92 -0.85 0.54
N LEU A 32 -6.40 0.34 0.88
CA LEU A 32 -5.05 0.76 0.47
C LEU A 32 -3.97 -0.16 1.06
N TYR A 33 -4.06 -0.50 2.34
CA TYR A 33 -3.11 -1.42 2.99
C TYR A 33 -3.08 -2.79 2.29
N VAL A 34 -4.25 -3.35 1.97
CA VAL A 34 -4.37 -4.63 1.27
C VAL A 34 -3.77 -4.53 -0.14
N LEU A 35 -4.09 -3.46 -0.88
CA LEU A 35 -3.58 -3.26 -2.24
C LEU A 35 -2.05 -3.18 -2.27
N GLU A 36 -1.45 -2.38 -1.38
CA GLU A 36 0.01 -2.25 -1.31
C GLU A 36 0.68 -3.56 -0.88
N SER A 37 0.06 -4.29 0.06
CA SER A 37 0.53 -5.62 0.47
C SER A 37 0.49 -6.62 -0.69
N LEU A 38 -0.55 -6.56 -1.53
CA LEU A 38 -0.67 -7.40 -2.71
C LEU A 38 0.38 -7.05 -3.77
N LYS A 39 0.60 -5.77 -4.07
CA LYS A 39 1.67 -5.33 -4.98
C LYS A 39 3.04 -5.82 -4.52
N ALA A 40 3.34 -5.67 -3.23
CA ALA A 40 4.59 -6.15 -2.64
C ALA A 40 4.72 -7.67 -2.76
N LYS A 41 3.64 -8.42 -2.51
CA LYS A 41 3.62 -9.88 -2.69
C LYS A 41 3.85 -10.28 -4.14
N MET A 42 3.17 -9.66 -5.09
CA MET A 42 3.33 -9.91 -6.52
C MET A 42 4.77 -9.65 -6.98
N ALA A 43 5.36 -8.53 -6.55
CA ALA A 43 6.76 -8.21 -6.83
C ALA A 43 7.73 -9.26 -6.27
N ARG A 44 7.50 -9.75 -5.04
CA ARG A 44 8.29 -10.83 -4.43
C ARG A 44 8.15 -12.16 -5.17
N GLU A 45 6.97 -12.44 -5.70
CA GLU A 45 6.66 -13.68 -6.44
C GLU A 45 7.01 -13.57 -7.93
N GLY A 46 7.53 -12.42 -8.39
CA GLY A 46 7.87 -12.18 -9.80
C GLY A 46 6.65 -12.06 -10.73
N LEU A 47 5.44 -11.96 -10.16
CA LEU A 47 4.18 -11.81 -10.87
C LEU A 47 4.04 -10.33 -11.28
N GLY A 48 4.03 -10.05 -12.58
CA GLY A 48 3.93 -8.68 -13.12
C GLY A 48 5.21 -8.16 -13.78
N ALA A 49 6.32 -8.90 -13.71
CA ALA A 49 7.40 -8.74 -14.67
C ALA A 49 6.98 -9.44 -15.97
N THR A 50 6.31 -8.73 -16.87
CA THR A 50 6.37 -9.13 -18.29
C THR A 50 7.84 -9.09 -18.66
N ARG A 51 8.48 -10.26 -18.72
CA ARG A 51 9.85 -10.35 -19.18
C ARG A 51 9.84 -9.78 -20.61
N PRO A 52 10.64 -8.74 -20.92
CA PRO A 52 10.67 -8.16 -22.27
C PRO A 52 11.04 -9.18 -23.37
N GLN A 53 11.52 -10.36 -22.98
CA GLN A 53 11.88 -11.46 -23.89
C GLN A 53 10.70 -12.23 -24.48
N ASP A 54 9.46 -11.98 -24.07
CA ASP A 54 8.25 -12.57 -24.68
C ASP A 54 7.58 -11.67 -25.74
N ALA A 55 8.19 -10.52 -26.06
CA ALA A 55 7.76 -9.71 -27.19
C ALA A 55 8.04 -10.48 -28.51
N PRO A 56 7.06 -10.65 -29.41
CA PRO A 56 7.29 -11.31 -30.69
C PRO A 56 8.40 -10.58 -31.43
N ARG A 57 9.49 -11.28 -31.73
CA ARG A 57 10.49 -10.77 -32.68
C ARG A 57 9.81 -10.73 -34.05
N VAL A 58 9.32 -9.55 -34.42
CA VAL A 58 8.93 -9.24 -35.79
C VAL A 58 10.22 -9.26 -36.63
N HIS A 59 10.35 -10.33 -37.43
CA HIS A 59 11.36 -10.49 -38.48
C HIS A 59 10.88 -9.85 -39.77
#